data_AF-A0A6L9L3N3-F1
#
_entry.id   AF-A0A6L9L3N3-F1
#
_cell.length_a   1.000
_cell.length_b   1.000
_cell.length_c   1.000
_cell.angle_alpha   90.00
_cell.angle_beta   90.00
_cell.angle_gamma   90.00
#
_symmetry.space_group_name_H-M   'P 1'
#
loop_
_entity.id
_entity.type
_entity.pdbx_description
1 polymer ?
#
loop_
_entity_poly.entity_id
_entity_poly.type
_entity_poly.pdbx_seq_one_letter_code
_entity_poly.pdbx_strand_id
1 'polypeptide(L)'
;MIKRSVWGLLLLVVTGCEPFDLERKSFPVCVKPQAGIGFTSDQLDVTFFLENPQGDIGAIGWDAGDGKSINRSGTRVTYNYDKAGTYTVTLVLVNKCDDTFRVTRQITVSN
;
A
#
# COMPACT_ATOMS: atom_id res chain seq x y z
N MET A 1 26.20 -45.39 -68.46
CA MET A 1 26.19 -46.39 -67.37
C MET A 1 27.17 -45.85 -66.32
N ILE A 2 26.91 -45.54 -65.04
CA ILE A 2 25.92 -45.88 -64.00
C ILE A 2 26.03 -44.74 -62.94
N LYS A 3 25.01 -43.89 -62.72
CA LYS A 3 24.10 -43.80 -61.55
C LYS A 3 24.71 -44.04 -60.13
N ARG A 4 24.55 -43.02 -59.25
CA ARG A 4 24.18 -43.01 -57.79
C ARG A 4 25.02 -41.95 -57.05
N SER A 5 24.53 -40.75 -56.75
CA SER A 5 23.44 -40.34 -55.83
C SER A 5 23.70 -40.66 -54.35
N VAL A 6 23.28 -39.70 -53.51
CA VAL A 6 23.13 -39.68 -52.04
C VAL A 6 24.36 -39.09 -51.31
N TRP A 7 24.38 -37.78 -51.05
CA TRP A 7 23.72 -37.02 -49.95
C TRP A 7 24.50 -37.05 -48.63
N GLY A 8 24.73 -35.85 -48.09
CA GLY A 8 24.70 -35.64 -46.65
C GLY A 8 26.03 -35.32 -45.97
N LEU A 9 26.68 -34.22 -46.34
CA LEU A 9 27.38 -33.42 -45.33
C LEU A 9 26.51 -32.21 -45.03
N LEU A 10 25.57 -32.40 -44.10
CA LEU A 10 24.77 -31.33 -43.54
C LEU A 10 25.69 -30.47 -42.68
N LEU A 11 25.79 -29.18 -43.00
CA LEU A 11 26.54 -28.20 -42.24
C LEU A 11 26.09 -28.19 -40.76
N LEU A 12 27.04 -28.45 -39.88
CA LEU A 12 26.93 -28.23 -38.44
C LEU A 12 27.35 -26.78 -38.17
N VAL A 13 26.44 -25.81 -38.34
CA VAL A 13 26.66 -24.43 -37.87
C VAL A 13 25.43 -23.92 -37.15
N VAL A 14 25.56 -23.95 -35.82
CA VAL A 14 24.94 -23.15 -34.77
C VAL A 14 24.01 -22.03 -35.26
N THR A 15 22.70 -22.22 -35.08
CA THR A 15 21.77 -21.11 -34.82
C THR A 15 20.91 -21.45 -33.61
N GLY A 16 21.56 -21.82 -32.51
CA GLY A 16 20.98 -21.65 -31.18
C GLY A 16 20.96 -20.16 -30.85
N CYS A 17 20.13 -19.40 -31.55
CA CYS A 17 19.76 -18.06 -31.17
C CYS A 17 18.24 -18.08 -30.98
N GLU A 18 17.76 -18.94 -30.08
CA GLU A 18 16.50 -18.63 -29.42
C GLU A 18 16.76 -17.29 -28.72
N PRO A 19 16.05 -16.20 -29.10
CA PRO A 19 16.16 -14.98 -28.35
C PRO A 19 15.81 -15.37 -26.91
N PHE A 20 16.74 -15.16 -25.99
CA PHE A 20 16.45 -15.30 -24.57
C PHE A 20 15.27 -14.37 -24.29
N ASP A 21 14.06 -14.92 -24.30
CA ASP A 21 12.86 -14.21 -23.92
C ASP A 21 12.92 -14.16 -22.40
N LEU A 22 13.70 -13.18 -21.93
CA LEU A 22 13.71 -12.78 -20.53
C LEU A 22 12.34 -12.19 -20.28
N GLU A 23 11.40 -13.08 -19.98
CA GLU A 23 10.05 -12.75 -19.59
C GLU A 23 10.19 -11.77 -18.43
N ARG A 24 9.93 -10.49 -18.74
CA ARG A 24 10.31 -9.39 -17.88
C ARG A 24 9.49 -9.55 -16.62
N LYS A 25 10.10 -10.08 -15.55
CA LYS A 25 9.41 -10.28 -14.28
C LYS A 25 9.06 -8.91 -13.74
N SER A 26 7.83 -8.50 -14.01
CA SER A 26 7.29 -7.22 -13.55
C SER A 26 7.19 -7.31 -12.04
N PHE A 27 8.06 -6.57 -11.35
CA PHE A 27 7.93 -6.38 -9.91
C PHE A 27 6.77 -5.41 -9.69
N PRO A 28 5.81 -5.73 -8.80
CA PRO A 28 4.70 -4.84 -8.54
C PRO A 28 5.22 -3.49 -8.04
N VAL A 29 4.98 -2.45 -8.83
CA VAL A 29 5.28 -1.06 -8.46
C VAL A 29 4.27 -0.66 -7.39
N CYS A 30 4.76 -0.09 -6.29
CA CYS A 30 3.88 0.40 -5.24
C CYS A 30 3.14 1.67 -5.67
N VAL A 31 1.87 1.75 -5.29
CA VAL A 31 1.06 2.96 -5.40
C VAL A 31 1.03 3.64 -4.03
N LYS A 32 1.40 4.92 -3.98
CA LYS A 32 1.40 5.71 -2.73
C LYS A 32 0.02 5.63 -2.06
N PRO A 33 -0.06 5.31 -0.75
CA PRO A 33 -1.33 5.26 -0.05
C PRO A 33 -1.97 6.64 0.10
N GLN A 34 -3.29 6.69 0.13
CA GLN A 34 -4.06 7.90 0.42
C GLN A 34 -5.37 7.53 1.10
N ALA A 35 -5.78 8.30 2.10
CA ALA A 35 -7.13 8.24 2.66
C ALA A 35 -7.46 9.57 3.37
N GLY A 36 -8.74 9.85 3.54
CA GLY A 36 -9.24 10.81 4.52
C GLY A 36 -9.42 10.18 5.90
N ILE A 37 -9.68 11.03 6.89
CA ILE A 37 -10.03 10.62 8.26
C ILE A 37 -11.55 10.69 8.40
N GLY A 38 -12.23 9.56 8.47
CA GLY A 38 -13.63 9.48 8.91
C GLY A 38 -13.73 9.28 10.42
N PHE A 39 -14.81 9.77 11.03
CA PHE A 39 -15.06 9.54 12.46
C PHE A 39 -16.56 9.50 12.82
N THR A 40 -16.88 8.83 13.92
CA THR A 40 -18.17 8.91 14.63
C THR A 40 -17.91 9.16 16.11
N SER A 41 -18.73 9.97 16.76
CA SER A 41 -18.62 10.29 18.19
C SER A 41 -19.85 9.82 18.95
N ASP A 42 -19.62 9.11 20.05
CA ASP A 42 -20.60 8.85 21.10
C ASP A 42 -20.04 9.44 22.40
N GLN A 43 -20.45 10.66 22.71
CA GLN A 43 -19.85 11.46 23.78
C GLN A 43 -18.31 11.55 23.64
N LEU A 44 -17.59 11.03 24.65
CA LEU A 44 -16.14 10.99 24.72
C LEU A 44 -15.51 9.80 23.96
N ASP A 45 -16.31 8.85 23.50
CA ASP A 45 -15.87 7.71 22.70
C ASP A 45 -15.94 8.04 21.21
N VAL A 46 -14.77 8.17 20.57
CA VAL A 46 -14.67 8.49 19.15
C VAL A 46 -14.09 7.31 18.39
N THR A 47 -14.80 6.89 17.35
CA THR A 47 -14.32 5.85 16.43
C THR A 47 -13.81 6.47 15.14
N PHE A 48 -12.53 6.29 14.85
CA PHE A 48 -11.88 6.70 13.61
C PHE A 48 -11.88 5.57 12.59
N PHE A 49 -11.94 5.92 11.31
CA PHE A 49 -11.83 4.98 10.19
C PHE A 49 -11.29 5.67 8.94
N LEU A 50 -10.80 4.88 7.99
CA LEU A 50 -10.34 5.40 6.69
C LEU A 50 -11.51 5.83 5.82
N GLU A 51 -11.50 7.08 5.37
CA GLU A 51 -12.45 7.61 4.39
C GLU A 51 -11.82 7.57 2.99
N ASN A 52 -12.47 6.92 2.02
CA ASN A 52 -11.98 6.78 0.64
C ASN A 52 -10.51 6.29 0.54
N PRO A 53 -10.17 5.11 1.10
CA PRO A 53 -8.80 4.58 1.01
C PRO A 53 -8.44 4.23 -0.44
N GLN A 54 -7.24 4.63 -0.88
CA GLN A 54 -6.67 4.41 -2.22
C GLN A 54 -5.19 4.03 -2.11
N GLY A 55 -4.65 3.42 -3.17
CA GLY A 55 -3.25 2.97 -3.23
C GLY A 55 -2.97 1.74 -2.38
N ASP A 56 -1.68 1.42 -2.21
CA ASP A 56 -1.24 0.28 -1.41
C ASP A 56 -1.10 0.69 0.06
N ILE A 57 -1.92 0.12 0.96
CA ILE A 57 -1.86 0.41 2.40
C ILE A 57 -1.28 -0.81 3.11
N GLY A 58 -0.10 -0.66 3.73
CA GLY A 58 0.58 -1.72 4.49
C GLY A 58 0.39 -1.58 6.00
N ALA A 59 0.67 -0.39 6.53
CA ALA A 59 0.52 -0.04 7.93
C ALA A 59 -0.32 1.23 8.10
N ILE A 60 -1.07 1.27 9.20
CA ILE A 60 -2.00 2.34 9.55
C ILE A 60 -1.72 2.76 10.99
N GLY A 61 -1.46 4.04 11.21
CA GLY A 61 -1.27 4.63 12.52
C GLY A 61 -2.19 5.82 12.74
N TRP A 62 -2.74 5.93 13.95
CA TRP A 62 -3.61 7.00 14.39
C TRP A 62 -3.01 7.65 15.64
N ASP A 63 -2.97 8.98 15.61
CA ASP A 63 -2.74 9.85 16.77
C ASP A 63 -4.02 10.66 17.00
N ALA A 64 -4.59 10.56 18.20
CA ALA A 64 -5.82 11.23 18.60
C ALA A 64 -5.64 12.74 18.83
N GLY A 65 -4.40 13.22 18.98
CA GLY A 65 -4.11 14.64 19.15
C GLY A 65 -4.37 15.19 20.55
N ASP A 66 -4.54 14.32 21.56
CA ASP A 66 -4.69 14.71 22.98
C ASP A 66 -3.34 14.80 23.73
N GLY A 67 -2.23 14.58 23.01
CA GLY A 67 -0.88 14.61 23.55
C GLY A 67 -0.49 13.35 24.33
N LYS A 68 -1.38 12.35 24.45
CA LYS A 68 -1.00 11.04 25.00
C LYS A 68 -0.28 10.23 23.92
N SER A 69 0.74 9.50 24.31
CA SER A 69 1.49 8.63 23.38
C SER A 69 0.74 7.34 23.00
N ILE A 70 -0.60 7.32 23.12
CA ILE A 70 -1.43 6.15 22.83
C ILE A 70 -1.70 6.12 21.33
N ASN A 71 -0.80 5.48 20.60
CA ASN A 71 -0.98 5.24 19.16
C ASN A 71 -1.91 4.04 18.94
N ARG A 72 -2.87 4.18 18.02
CA ARG A 72 -3.74 3.08 17.58
C ARG A 72 -3.42 2.68 16.15
N SER A 73 -3.63 1.41 15.82
CA SER A 73 -3.42 0.87 14.48
C SER A 73 -4.63 0.10 13.99
N GLY A 74 -4.93 0.20 12.70
CA GLY A 74 -6.03 -0.51 12.07
C GLY A 74 -6.90 0.40 11.20
N THR A 75 -7.73 -0.21 10.36
CA THR A 75 -8.66 0.50 9.46
C THR A 75 -9.82 1.18 10.19
N ARG A 76 -10.11 0.74 11.41
CA ARG A 76 -11.10 1.30 12.34
C ARG A 76 -10.59 1.16 13.77
N VAL A 77 -10.60 2.24 14.54
CA VAL A 77 -10.12 2.27 15.93
C VAL A 77 -11.03 3.14 16.79
N THR A 78 -11.25 2.76 18.04
CA THR A 78 -11.99 3.56 19.02
C THR A 78 -11.03 4.15 20.04
N TYR A 79 -11.23 5.42 20.37
CA TYR A 79 -10.44 6.19 21.32
C TYR A 79 -11.38 6.91 22.30
N ASN A 80 -11.11 6.77 23.59
CA ASN A 80 -11.83 7.46 24.64
C ASN A 80 -11.04 8.71 25.05
N TYR A 81 -11.64 9.89 24.90
CA TYR A 81 -11.07 11.16 25.34
C TYR A 81 -11.43 11.44 26.79
N ASP A 82 -10.49 11.97 27.59
CA ASP A 82 -10.78 12.29 28.99
C ASP A 82 -11.69 13.52 29.15
N LYS A 83 -11.70 14.40 28.16
CA LYS A 83 -12.36 15.71 28.21
C LYS A 83 -12.98 16.06 26.87
N ALA A 84 -14.09 16.79 26.91
CA ALA A 84 -14.62 17.47 25.74
C ALA A 84 -13.63 18.56 25.29
N GLY A 85 -13.52 18.74 23.98
CA GLY A 85 -12.54 19.66 23.40
C GLY A 85 -12.39 19.51 21.90
N THR A 86 -11.50 20.31 21.35
CA THR A 86 -11.13 20.24 19.94
C THR A 86 -9.76 19.59 19.82
N TYR A 87 -9.66 18.57 18.98
CA TYR A 87 -8.46 17.76 18.82
C TYR A 87 -8.02 17.70 17.36
N THR A 88 -6.71 17.72 17.14
CA THR A 88 -6.11 17.55 15.80
C THR A 88 -5.65 16.12 15.64
N VAL A 89 -6.49 15.30 15.01
CA VAL A 89 -6.23 13.87 14.78
C VAL A 89 -5.30 13.73 13.58
N THR A 90 -4.30 12.87 13.69
CA THR A 90 -3.36 12.56 12.61
C THR A 90 -3.49 11.10 12.19
N LEU A 91 -3.62 10.86 10.89
CA LEU A 91 -3.54 9.55 10.25
C LEU A 91 -2.22 9.43 9.51
N VAL A 92 -1.53 8.31 9.71
CA VAL A 92 -0.32 7.93 8.99
C VAL A 92 -0.56 6.60 8.29
N LEU A 93 -0.33 6.57 6.97
CA LEU A 93 -0.34 5.36 6.16
C LEU A 93 1.06 5.10 5.63
N VAL A 94 1.50 3.85 5.65
CA VAL A 94 2.78 3.41 5.08
C VAL A 94 2.54 2.19 4.20
N ASN A 95 3.17 2.10 3.03
CA ASN A 95 3.09 0.92 2.18
C ASN A 95 4.36 0.04 2.29
N LYS A 96 4.37 -1.09 1.60
CA LYS A 96 5.51 -2.03 1.62
C LYS A 96 6.78 -1.50 0.93
N CYS A 97 6.67 -0.38 0.20
CA CYS A 97 7.79 0.32 -0.42
C CYS A 97 8.21 1.54 0.41
N ASP A 98 7.76 1.64 1.66
CA ASP A 98 8.02 2.73 2.60
C ASP A 98 7.47 4.10 2.17
N ASP A 99 6.58 4.16 1.17
CA ASP A 99 5.86 5.40 0.86
C ASP A 99 4.96 5.76 2.04
N THR A 100 5.14 6.98 2.52
CA THR A 100 4.36 7.50 3.65
C THR A 100 3.36 8.56 3.20
N PHE A 101 2.14 8.45 3.71
CA PHE A 101 1.10 9.45 3.59
C PHE A 101 0.65 9.90 4.99
N ARG A 102 0.49 11.22 5.17
CA ARG A 102 0.04 11.81 6.42
C ARG A 102 -1.07 12.81 6.13
N VAL A 103 -2.12 12.76 6.93
CA VAL A 103 -3.22 13.72 6.89
C VAL A 103 -3.68 14.04 8.30
N THR A 104 -4.15 15.27 8.50
CA THR A 104 -4.68 15.75 9.78
C THR A 104 -6.12 16.20 9.62
N ARG A 105 -6.94 16.00 10.66
CA ARG A 105 -8.31 16.50 10.72
C ARG A 105 -8.63 17.03 12.11
N GLN A 106 -9.18 18.22 12.17
CA GLN A 106 -9.70 18.78 13.42
C GLN A 106 -11.09 18.21 13.70
N ILE A 107 -11.32 17.71 14.92
CA ILE A 107 -12.61 17.21 15.38
C ILE A 107 -13.03 17.92 16.66
N THR A 108 -14.33 17.96 16.92
CA THR A 108 -14.90 18.42 18.20
C THR A 108 -15.50 17.24 18.93
N VAL A 109 -15.05 17.01 20.16
CA VAL A 109 -15.53 15.98 21.07
C VAL A 109 -16.35 16.64 22.17
N SER A 110 -17.56 16.15 22.41
CA SER A 110 -18.50 16.69 23.39
C SER A 110 -19.01 15.56 24.29
N ASN A 111 -19.43 15.87 25.51
CA ASN A 111 -20.10 14.91 26.40
C ASN A 111 -21.62 14.89 26.17
#